data_AF-A0A7K4FPV8-F1
#
_entry.id   AF-A0A7K4FPV8-F1
#
_cell.length_a   1.000
_cell.length_b   1.000
_cell.length_c   1.000
_cell.angle_alpha   90.00
_cell.angle_beta   90.00
_cell.angle_gamma   90.00
#
_symmetry.space_group_name_H-M   'P 1'
#
loop_
_entity.id
_entity.type
_entity.pdbx_description
1 polymer ?
#
loop_
_entity_poly.entity_id
_entity_poly.type
_entity_poly.pdbx_seq_one_letter_code
_entity_poly.pdbx_strand_id
1 'polypeptide(L)'
;YGMVPNLRDNHYATLRTILHAIEFIDKEQRNFIQDRKEWCNKYGMRDESDAIQTFNDFLTILTYHLKKQDSEDMNRISDAVINEPLRKELDITTKGRVLTGDKGLDELKETIDRIKNKSSTYDIEKQILPNASYEPVFATSVVSHGIDLEELNFMVFQGIPYTTSEYIQALSRVGRSREGIVMVWLYPNRVRDGSFFKNFKRYHEALDHEVRPIPVKRNSILGIKQTVNSLFCAGIIQFLSNKHGKPLIHKKDIIELDANDKEELVQFIKSVYGKHININIEKEVEIRINQIRESAEGENTFFRDVLSKSGEYYYRNQNGMRGIQGAMVLRPYFNTRNLLNKINGGN
;
A
#
# COMPACT_ATOMS: atom_id res chain seq x y z
N TYR A 1 26.74 -16.92 5.41
CA TYR A 1 27.64 -16.53 4.31
C TYR A 1 26.76 -16.07 3.16
N GLY A 2 26.93 -14.85 2.69
CA GLY A 2 26.14 -14.28 1.59
C GLY A 2 27.05 -13.54 0.61
N MET A 3 26.55 -13.25 -0.58
CA MET A 3 27.32 -12.53 -1.60
C MET A 3 27.49 -11.06 -1.18
N VAL A 4 28.68 -10.52 -1.39
CA VAL A 4 28.98 -9.10 -1.13
C VAL A 4 29.05 -8.38 -2.47
N PRO A 5 28.28 -7.31 -2.70
CA PRO A 5 28.44 -6.50 -3.88
C PRO A 5 29.77 -5.74 -3.73
N ASN A 6 30.78 -6.09 -4.54
CA ASN A 6 32.15 -5.54 -4.52
C ASN A 6 32.19 -3.99 -4.57
N LEU A 7 31.94 -3.33 -3.44
CA LEU A 7 31.80 -1.87 -3.29
C LEU A 7 30.75 -1.23 -4.23
N ARG A 8 29.79 -2.02 -4.72
CA ARG A 8 28.69 -1.57 -5.57
C ARG A 8 27.42 -1.38 -4.74
N ASP A 9 26.59 -0.43 -5.16
CA ASP A 9 25.32 -0.19 -4.50
C ASP A 9 24.32 -1.33 -4.79
N ASN A 10 23.26 -1.41 -3.97
CA ASN A 10 22.25 -2.45 -4.12
C ASN A 10 21.49 -2.33 -5.45
N HIS A 11 21.46 -1.14 -6.04
CA HIS A 11 20.87 -0.92 -7.36
C HIS A 11 21.63 -1.69 -8.42
N TYR A 12 22.95 -1.51 -8.46
CA TYR A 12 23.82 -2.22 -9.39
C TYR A 12 23.83 -3.73 -9.12
N ALA A 13 23.82 -4.15 -7.85
CA ALA A 13 23.74 -5.56 -7.49
C ALA A 13 22.44 -6.22 -8.00
N THR A 14 21.31 -5.55 -7.82
CA THR A 14 20.00 -6.00 -8.30
C THR A 14 19.97 -6.07 -9.81
N LEU A 15 20.42 -5.03 -10.52
CA LEU A 15 20.47 -5.02 -11.99
C LEU A 15 21.42 -6.07 -12.56
N ARG A 16 22.58 -6.30 -11.94
CA ARG A 16 23.51 -7.38 -12.32
C ARG A 16 22.90 -8.76 -12.10
N THR A 17 22.11 -8.92 -11.05
CA THR A 17 21.38 -10.18 -10.81
C THR A 17 20.39 -10.46 -11.94
N ILE A 18 19.65 -9.43 -12.38
CA ILE A 18 18.74 -9.52 -13.53
C ILE A 18 19.51 -9.87 -14.81
N LEU A 19 20.61 -9.15 -15.07
CA LEU A 19 21.48 -9.40 -16.23
C LEU A 19 21.92 -10.86 -16.28
N HIS A 20 22.54 -11.37 -15.21
CA HIS A 20 23.07 -12.73 -15.19
C HIS A 20 21.99 -13.80 -15.26
N ALA A 21 20.82 -13.54 -14.69
CA ALA A 21 19.69 -14.44 -14.84
C ALA A 21 19.18 -14.49 -16.29
N ILE A 22 19.10 -13.35 -16.96
CA ILE A 22 18.69 -13.29 -18.37
C ILE A 22 19.74 -13.96 -19.26
N GLU A 23 21.03 -13.69 -19.05
CA GLU A 23 22.13 -14.36 -19.76
C GLU A 23 22.07 -15.87 -19.59
N PHE A 24 21.80 -16.34 -18.36
CA PHE A 24 21.65 -17.76 -18.08
C PHE A 24 20.43 -18.36 -18.79
N ILE A 25 19.27 -17.72 -18.71
CA ILE A 25 18.04 -18.18 -19.34
C ILE A 25 18.21 -18.25 -20.86
N ASP A 26 18.71 -17.19 -21.51
CA ASP A 26 18.92 -17.15 -22.96
C ASP A 26 19.91 -18.24 -23.41
N LYS A 27 21.04 -18.37 -22.71
CA LYS A 27 22.04 -19.40 -23.01
C LYS A 27 21.45 -20.81 -22.91
N GLU A 28 20.71 -21.10 -21.84
CA GLU A 28 20.12 -22.42 -21.63
C GLU A 28 18.96 -22.70 -22.60
N GLN A 29 18.17 -21.69 -22.99
CA GLN A 29 17.19 -21.82 -24.06
C GLN A 29 17.84 -22.18 -25.40
N ARG A 30 18.97 -21.53 -25.74
CA ARG A 30 19.74 -21.88 -26.96
C ARG A 30 20.30 -23.29 -26.90
N ASN A 31 20.86 -23.70 -25.76
CA ASN A 31 21.35 -25.07 -25.57
C ASN A 31 20.22 -26.10 -25.70
N PHE A 32 19.04 -25.80 -25.15
CA PHE A 32 17.86 -26.64 -25.28
C PHE A 32 17.40 -26.76 -26.74
N ILE A 33 17.40 -25.67 -27.51
CA ILE A 33 17.04 -25.70 -28.94
C ILE A 33 18.04 -26.55 -29.75
N GLN A 34 19.33 -26.51 -29.40
CA GLN A 34 20.37 -27.28 -30.09
C GLN A 34 20.22 -28.79 -29.87
N ASP A 35 20.07 -29.23 -28.62
CA ASP A 35 19.80 -30.63 -28.29
C ASP A 35 18.82 -30.75 -27.10
N ARG A 36 17.54 -30.90 -27.44
CA ARG A 36 16.45 -30.98 -26.46
C ARG A 36 16.58 -32.20 -25.55
N LYS A 37 17.03 -33.34 -26.08
CA LYS A 37 17.11 -34.60 -25.33
C LYS A 37 18.25 -34.56 -24.33
N GLU A 38 19.43 -34.11 -24.77
CA GLU A 38 20.58 -33.97 -23.88
C GLU A 38 20.27 -32.97 -22.76
N TRP A 39 19.66 -31.83 -23.08
CA TRP A 39 19.31 -30.82 -22.10
C TRP A 39 18.31 -31.35 -21.07
N CYS A 40 17.23 -32.00 -21.51
CA CYS A 40 16.25 -32.61 -20.59
C CYS A 40 16.91 -33.65 -19.67
N ASN A 41 17.80 -34.49 -20.18
CA ASN A 41 18.52 -35.47 -19.37
C ASN A 41 19.46 -34.81 -18.34
N LYS A 42 20.18 -33.76 -18.75
CA LYS A 42 21.12 -33.03 -17.89
C LYS A 42 20.42 -32.43 -16.66
N TYR A 43 19.23 -31.86 -16.85
CA TYR A 43 18.48 -31.21 -15.77
C TYR A 43 17.37 -32.09 -15.17
N GLY A 44 17.24 -33.35 -15.62
CA GLY A 44 16.27 -34.30 -15.08
C GLY A 44 14.80 -33.95 -15.36
N MET A 45 14.52 -33.32 -16.50
CA MET A 45 13.17 -32.91 -16.90
C MET A 45 12.34 -34.11 -17.35
N ARG A 46 11.03 -34.06 -17.12
CA ARG A 46 10.12 -35.16 -17.48
C ARG A 46 9.92 -35.28 -18.99
N ASP A 47 9.74 -34.14 -19.64
CA ASP A 47 9.54 -34.02 -21.09
C ASP A 47 9.95 -32.61 -21.58
N GLU A 48 9.89 -32.39 -22.90
CA GLU A 48 10.20 -31.09 -23.50
C GLU A 48 9.23 -29.97 -23.07
N SER A 49 7.97 -30.32 -22.79
CA SER A 49 6.96 -29.35 -22.39
C SER A 49 7.21 -28.85 -20.97
N ASP A 50 7.64 -29.73 -20.07
CA ASP A 50 8.08 -29.46 -18.72
C ASP A 50 9.29 -28.49 -18.70
N ALA A 51 10.23 -28.68 -19.64
CA ALA A 51 11.36 -27.77 -19.84
C ALA A 51 10.92 -26.39 -20.36
N ILE A 52 10.07 -26.34 -21.38
CA ILE A 52 9.54 -25.08 -21.94
C ILE A 52 8.76 -24.30 -20.88
N GLN A 53 7.90 -24.97 -20.10
CA GLN A 53 7.18 -24.35 -19.00
C GLN A 53 8.14 -23.79 -17.95
N THR A 54 9.21 -24.53 -17.63
CA THR A 54 10.23 -24.05 -16.67
C THR A 54 10.89 -22.76 -17.17
N PHE A 55 11.23 -22.65 -18.45
CA PHE A 55 11.74 -21.37 -18.98
C PHE A 55 10.72 -20.23 -18.89
N ASN A 56 9.44 -20.53 -19.14
CA ASN A 56 8.36 -19.55 -19.03
C ASN A 56 8.21 -19.01 -17.60
N ASP A 57 8.25 -19.90 -16.61
CA ASP A 57 8.11 -19.58 -15.18
C ASP A 57 9.17 -18.58 -14.69
N PHE A 58 10.39 -18.68 -15.22
CA PHE A 58 11.52 -17.80 -14.87
C PHE A 58 11.71 -16.59 -15.81
N LEU A 59 10.86 -16.44 -16.83
CA LEU A 59 11.00 -15.40 -17.87
C LEU A 59 10.85 -13.98 -17.32
N THR A 60 9.92 -13.78 -16.37
CA THR A 60 9.63 -12.49 -15.76
C THR A 60 10.23 -12.44 -14.36
N ILE A 61 11.19 -11.52 -14.17
CA ILE A 61 11.87 -11.30 -12.90
C ILE A 61 11.18 -10.15 -12.17
N LEU A 62 10.67 -10.42 -10.97
CA LEU A 62 10.12 -9.39 -10.09
C LEU A 62 11.21 -8.84 -9.18
N THR A 63 11.19 -7.52 -8.96
CA THR A 63 12.02 -6.91 -7.92
C THR A 63 11.18 -6.07 -6.97
N TYR A 64 11.59 -6.07 -5.71
CA TYR A 64 10.92 -5.36 -4.63
C TYR A 64 11.78 -4.23 -4.10
N HIS A 65 11.23 -3.03 -4.08
CA HIS A 65 11.90 -1.79 -3.70
C HIS A 65 11.19 -1.14 -2.52
N LEU A 66 11.98 -0.73 -1.53
CA LEU A 66 11.46 -0.06 -0.32
C LEU A 66 11.00 1.37 -0.59
N LYS A 67 11.56 2.01 -1.61
CA LYS A 67 11.24 3.37 -2.02
C LYS A 67 10.81 3.38 -3.47
N LYS A 68 9.84 4.26 -3.78
CA LYS A 68 9.41 4.52 -5.15
C LYS A 68 10.59 4.94 -6.05
N GLN A 69 11.40 5.88 -5.55
CA GLN A 69 12.55 6.39 -6.29
C GLN A 69 13.51 5.26 -6.69
N ASP A 70 13.71 4.28 -5.82
CA ASP A 70 14.59 3.13 -6.08
C ASP A 70 14.10 2.32 -7.30
N SER A 71 12.78 2.08 -7.40
CA SER A 71 12.18 1.37 -8.55
C SER A 71 12.24 2.17 -9.86
N GLU A 72 12.10 3.49 -9.80
CA GLU A 72 12.24 4.37 -10.98
C GLU A 72 13.69 4.43 -11.45
N ASP A 73 14.63 4.51 -10.51
CA ASP A 73 16.06 4.52 -10.79
C ASP A 73 16.53 3.22 -11.45
N MET A 74 15.91 2.07 -11.14
CA MET A 74 16.16 0.81 -11.86
C MET A 74 15.95 0.95 -13.35
N ASN A 75 14.83 1.52 -13.76
CA ASN A 75 14.48 1.66 -15.16
C ASN A 75 15.40 2.65 -15.88
N ARG A 76 15.89 3.68 -15.18
CA ARG A 76 16.85 4.63 -15.75
C ARG A 76 18.23 4.02 -15.94
N ILE A 77 18.67 3.18 -14.99
CA ILE A 77 20.03 2.64 -14.96
C ILE A 77 20.13 1.31 -15.74
N SER A 78 19.01 0.61 -15.97
CA SER A 78 18.98 -0.67 -16.69
C SER A 78 19.58 -0.59 -18.09
N ASP A 79 19.47 0.55 -18.78
CA ASP A 79 20.04 0.71 -20.11
C ASP A 79 21.57 0.51 -20.12
N ALA A 80 22.28 1.15 -19.18
CA ALA A 80 23.73 1.07 -19.09
C ALA A 80 24.21 -0.25 -18.46
N VAL A 81 23.47 -0.78 -17.48
CA VAL A 81 23.93 -1.95 -16.71
C VAL A 81 23.51 -3.27 -17.33
N ILE A 82 22.36 -3.30 -18.02
CA ILE A 82 21.77 -4.52 -18.58
C ILE A 82 21.77 -4.46 -20.10
N ASN A 83 21.21 -3.42 -20.71
CA ASN A 83 21.01 -3.40 -22.18
C ASN A 83 22.30 -3.29 -22.96
N GLU A 84 23.29 -2.53 -22.48
CA GLU A 84 24.59 -2.43 -23.16
C GLU A 84 25.31 -3.80 -23.26
N PRO A 85 25.50 -4.57 -22.16
CA PRO A 85 26.05 -5.93 -22.25
C PRO A 85 25.22 -6.88 -23.12
N LEU A 86 23.90 -6.90 -22.91
CA LEU A 86 23.01 -7.85 -23.60
C LEU A 86 22.96 -7.63 -25.12
N ARG A 87 22.97 -6.37 -25.58
CA ARG A 87 23.02 -6.06 -27.01
C ARG A 87 24.34 -6.50 -27.64
N LYS A 88 25.45 -6.31 -26.90
CA LYS A 88 26.79 -6.60 -27.42
C LYS A 88 27.04 -8.11 -27.55
N GLU A 89 26.56 -8.89 -26.60
CA GLU A 89 26.88 -10.33 -26.52
C GLU A 89 25.80 -11.24 -27.12
N LEU A 90 24.52 -10.87 -26.97
CA LEU A 90 23.39 -11.75 -27.28
C LEU A 90 22.36 -11.12 -28.25
N ASP A 91 22.54 -9.85 -28.64
CA ASP A 91 21.59 -9.07 -29.44
C ASP A 91 20.16 -9.07 -28.86
N ILE A 92 20.05 -9.10 -27.52
CA ILE A 92 18.77 -9.03 -26.80
C ILE A 92 18.67 -7.73 -26.00
N THR A 93 17.44 -7.39 -25.60
CA THR A 93 17.17 -6.18 -24.82
C THR A 93 16.29 -6.46 -23.62
N THR A 94 16.26 -5.51 -22.69
CA THR A 94 15.31 -5.49 -21.59
C THR A 94 14.55 -4.18 -21.58
N LYS A 95 13.25 -4.28 -21.26
CA LYS A 95 12.41 -3.13 -21.01
C LYS A 95 11.68 -3.31 -19.69
N GLY A 96 12.26 -2.72 -18.65
CA GLY A 96 11.69 -2.78 -17.32
C GLY A 96 10.36 -2.04 -17.21
N ARG A 97 9.51 -2.49 -16.28
CA ARG A 97 8.24 -1.83 -15.96
C ARG A 97 8.17 -1.50 -14.49
N VAL A 98 7.86 -0.25 -14.18
CA VAL A 98 7.74 0.24 -12.81
C VAL A 98 6.30 0.14 -12.32
N LEU A 99 6.09 -0.56 -11.20
CA LEU A 99 4.80 -0.74 -10.53
C LEU A 99 4.80 -0.06 -9.15
N THR A 100 4.14 1.08 -9.07
CA THR A 100 4.09 1.94 -7.87
C THR A 100 2.66 2.37 -7.56
N GLY A 101 2.38 2.67 -6.28
CA GLY A 101 1.00 2.83 -5.79
C GLY A 101 0.32 4.14 -6.19
N ASP A 102 1.04 5.04 -6.83
CA ASP A 102 0.55 6.30 -7.37
C ASP A 102 0.12 6.20 -8.84
N LYS A 103 0.46 5.10 -9.52
CA LYS A 103 -0.10 4.77 -10.83
C LYS A 103 -1.56 4.34 -10.64
N GLY A 104 -2.43 4.75 -11.56
CA GLY A 104 -3.84 4.39 -11.52
C GLY A 104 -4.02 2.87 -11.46
N LEU A 105 -5.06 2.39 -10.78
CA LEU A 105 -5.36 0.95 -10.69
C LEU A 105 -5.47 0.29 -12.06
N ASP A 106 -5.89 1.05 -13.07
CA ASP A 106 -6.02 0.57 -14.44
C ASP A 106 -4.66 0.31 -15.10
N GLU A 107 -3.67 1.19 -14.95
CA GLU A 107 -2.30 0.99 -15.49
C GLU A 107 -1.61 -0.23 -14.84
N LEU A 108 -1.88 -0.45 -13.55
CA LEU A 108 -1.39 -1.61 -12.83
C LEU A 108 -1.99 -2.90 -13.39
N LYS A 109 -3.32 -2.94 -13.62
CA LYS A 109 -4.00 -4.08 -14.25
C LYS A 109 -3.49 -4.36 -15.65
N GLU A 110 -3.36 -3.34 -16.50
CA GLU A 110 -2.85 -3.50 -17.86
C GLU A 110 -1.46 -4.12 -17.89
N THR A 111 -0.59 -3.71 -16.97
CA THR A 111 0.78 -4.26 -16.88
C THR A 111 0.76 -5.73 -16.49
N ILE A 112 -0.15 -6.11 -15.59
CA ILE A 112 -0.30 -7.50 -15.15
C ILE A 112 -0.85 -8.34 -16.29
N ASP A 113 -1.97 -7.92 -16.90
CA ASP A 113 -2.60 -8.64 -18.00
C ASP A 113 -1.62 -8.86 -19.15
N ARG A 114 -0.72 -7.90 -19.39
CA ARG A 114 0.36 -8.07 -20.35
C ARG A 114 1.36 -9.16 -19.95
N ILE A 115 1.78 -9.22 -18.68
CA ILE A 115 2.67 -10.28 -18.18
C ILE A 115 1.99 -11.65 -18.33
N LYS A 116 0.72 -11.75 -17.95
CA LYS A 116 -0.11 -12.96 -18.09
C LYS A 116 -0.20 -13.42 -19.56
N ASN A 117 -0.52 -12.47 -20.45
CA ASN A 117 -0.60 -12.72 -21.88
C ASN A 117 0.75 -13.17 -22.46
N LYS A 118 1.86 -12.57 -22.01
CA LYS A 118 3.20 -12.96 -22.45
C LYS A 118 3.55 -14.38 -21.99
N SER A 119 3.17 -14.75 -20.77
CA SER A 119 3.38 -16.11 -20.28
C SER A 119 2.49 -17.13 -21.02
N SER A 120 1.24 -16.78 -21.31
CA SER A 120 0.31 -17.67 -22.03
C SER A 120 0.68 -17.87 -23.50
N THR A 121 1.32 -16.88 -24.11
CA THR A 121 1.76 -16.92 -25.52
C THR A 121 3.26 -17.19 -25.68
N TYR A 122 3.90 -17.67 -24.60
CA TYR A 122 5.33 -17.93 -24.58
C TYR A 122 5.73 -18.93 -25.66
N ASP A 123 6.73 -18.54 -26.44
CA ASP A 123 7.29 -19.34 -27.53
C ASP A 123 8.81 -19.23 -27.46
N ILE A 124 9.45 -20.35 -27.13
CA ILE A 124 10.91 -20.41 -26.95
C ILE A 124 11.66 -20.06 -28.23
N GLU A 125 11.12 -20.43 -29.41
CA GLU A 125 11.78 -20.15 -30.68
C GLU A 125 11.77 -18.65 -30.98
N LYS A 126 10.70 -17.94 -30.60
CA LYS A 126 10.66 -16.48 -30.69
C LYS A 126 11.54 -15.80 -29.64
N GLN A 127 11.67 -16.40 -28.46
CA GLN A 127 12.42 -15.81 -27.34
C GLN A 127 13.94 -15.79 -27.57
N ILE A 128 14.48 -16.67 -28.42
CA ILE A 128 15.91 -16.72 -28.75
C ILE A 128 16.30 -15.90 -29.99
N LEU A 129 15.33 -15.30 -30.68
CA LEU A 129 15.58 -14.52 -31.89
C LEU A 129 16.39 -13.24 -31.58
N PRO A 130 17.18 -12.76 -32.56
CA PRO A 130 17.79 -11.44 -32.48
C PRO A 130 16.72 -10.37 -32.22
N ASN A 131 16.99 -9.44 -31.31
CA ASN A 131 16.07 -8.42 -30.78
C ASN A 131 14.97 -8.92 -29.84
N ALA A 132 15.06 -10.15 -29.32
CA ALA A 132 14.17 -10.58 -28.25
C ALA A 132 14.26 -9.65 -27.03
N SER A 133 13.13 -9.50 -26.32
CA SER A 133 13.03 -8.55 -25.20
C SER A 133 12.48 -9.19 -23.93
N TYR A 134 13.22 -9.02 -22.84
CA TYR A 134 12.81 -9.41 -21.49
C TYR A 134 12.16 -8.21 -20.78
N GLU A 135 11.13 -8.48 -19.98
CA GLU A 135 10.36 -7.43 -19.30
C GLU A 135 10.42 -7.65 -17.78
N PRO A 136 11.53 -7.26 -17.10
CA PRO A 136 11.59 -7.32 -15.64
C PRO A 136 10.63 -6.29 -15.02
N VAL A 137 10.14 -6.60 -13.82
CA VAL A 137 9.17 -5.78 -13.10
C VAL A 137 9.85 -5.16 -11.87
N PHE A 138 9.82 -3.84 -11.79
CA PHE A 138 10.34 -3.05 -10.68
C PHE A 138 9.19 -2.56 -9.82
N ALA A 139 8.95 -3.20 -8.67
CA ALA A 139 7.77 -2.93 -7.87
C ALA A 139 8.06 -2.49 -6.43
N THR A 140 7.09 -1.82 -5.83
CA THR A 140 7.10 -1.43 -4.40
C THR A 140 6.06 -2.26 -3.62
N SER A 141 5.53 -1.76 -2.50
CA SER A 141 4.51 -2.45 -1.69
C SER A 141 3.22 -2.80 -2.44
N VAL A 142 2.99 -2.24 -3.63
CA VAL A 142 1.86 -2.61 -4.50
C VAL A 142 1.79 -4.11 -4.81
N VAL A 143 2.92 -4.80 -4.93
CA VAL A 143 2.92 -6.26 -5.15
C VAL A 143 2.61 -7.07 -3.89
N SER A 144 2.83 -6.49 -2.71
CA SER A 144 2.48 -7.12 -1.43
C SER A 144 0.98 -6.98 -1.10
N HIS A 145 0.35 -5.85 -1.46
CA HIS A 145 -1.03 -5.54 -1.08
C HIS A 145 -1.90 -5.21 -2.30
N GLY A 146 -3.01 -5.96 -2.46
CA GLY A 146 -4.18 -5.48 -3.23
C GLY A 146 -4.18 -5.72 -4.75
N ILE A 147 -3.18 -6.41 -5.29
CA ILE A 147 -3.10 -6.70 -6.73
C ILE A 147 -2.86 -8.19 -6.97
N ASP A 148 -3.63 -8.78 -7.89
CA ASP A 148 -3.52 -10.18 -8.29
C ASP A 148 -2.52 -10.33 -9.45
N LEU A 149 -1.24 -10.28 -9.13
CA LEU A 149 -0.21 -10.76 -10.05
C LEU A 149 -0.26 -12.29 -10.08
N GLU A 150 -0.25 -12.83 -11.30
CA GLU A 150 0.08 -14.24 -11.49
C GLU A 150 1.43 -14.56 -10.87
N GLU A 151 1.54 -15.80 -10.41
CA GLU A 151 2.66 -16.28 -9.63
C GLU A 151 3.94 -16.17 -10.46
N LEU A 152 4.99 -15.63 -9.85
CA LEU A 152 6.30 -15.53 -10.49
C LEU A 152 7.27 -16.48 -9.80
N ASN A 153 8.22 -17.03 -10.54
CA ASN A 153 9.17 -17.98 -9.96
C ASN A 153 10.49 -17.33 -9.60
N PHE A 154 10.68 -16.04 -9.87
CA PHE A 154 11.91 -15.37 -9.52
C PHE A 154 11.71 -13.94 -9.03
N MET A 155 12.15 -13.70 -7.79
CA MET A 155 12.07 -12.40 -7.13
C MET A 155 13.39 -11.96 -6.51
N VAL A 156 13.66 -10.66 -6.60
CA VAL A 156 14.82 -10.02 -5.96
C VAL A 156 14.35 -8.89 -5.04
N PHE A 157 14.61 -9.01 -3.75
CA PHE A 157 14.38 -7.94 -2.78
C PHE A 157 15.58 -7.00 -2.73
N GLN A 158 15.35 -5.71 -2.98
CA GLN A 158 16.32 -4.65 -2.71
C GLN A 158 16.09 -4.10 -1.29
N GLY A 159 16.68 -4.79 -0.33
CA GLY A 159 16.49 -4.57 1.10
C GLY A 159 15.26 -5.27 1.66
N ILE A 160 15.21 -5.41 2.98
CA ILE A 160 14.07 -6.04 3.66
C ILE A 160 12.95 -5.02 3.93
N PRO A 161 11.68 -5.37 3.69
CA PRO A 161 10.52 -4.55 4.05
C PRO A 161 10.53 -4.07 5.49
N TYR A 162 9.81 -2.98 5.78
CA TYR A 162 9.78 -2.40 7.11
C TYR A 162 9.06 -3.28 8.13
N THR A 163 8.08 -4.04 7.66
CA THR A 163 7.31 -4.98 8.49
C THR A 163 7.48 -6.41 8.00
N THR A 164 7.53 -7.35 8.94
CA THR A 164 7.55 -8.78 8.62
C THR A 164 6.31 -9.20 7.85
N SER A 165 5.13 -8.61 8.15
CA SER A 165 3.88 -8.90 7.43
C SER A 165 3.98 -8.55 5.95
N GLU A 166 4.50 -7.36 5.61
CA GLU A 166 4.73 -6.95 4.22
C GLU A 166 5.76 -7.85 3.54
N TYR A 167 6.82 -8.26 4.26
CA TYR A 167 7.79 -9.21 3.75
C TYR A 167 7.17 -10.58 3.43
N ILE A 168 6.39 -11.16 4.35
CA ILE A 168 5.70 -12.43 4.14
C ILE A 168 4.73 -12.32 2.97
N GLN A 169 3.96 -11.25 2.88
CA GLN A 169 3.01 -11.05 1.78
C GLN A 169 3.71 -10.96 0.43
N ALA A 170 4.79 -10.17 0.34
CA ALA A 170 5.61 -10.07 -0.87
C ALA A 170 6.27 -11.41 -1.22
N LEU A 171 6.89 -12.08 -0.23
CA LEU A 171 7.55 -13.37 -0.38
C LEU A 171 6.57 -14.44 -0.87
N SER A 172 5.33 -14.40 -0.37
CA SER A 172 4.29 -15.34 -0.78
C SER A 172 3.89 -15.20 -2.24
N ARG A 173 4.30 -14.15 -2.97
CA ARG A 173 4.01 -14.00 -4.42
C ARG A 173 4.90 -14.87 -5.30
N VAL A 174 5.81 -15.64 -4.71
CA VAL A 174 6.80 -16.42 -5.42
C VAL A 174 6.67 -17.89 -5.07
N GLY A 175 6.79 -18.76 -6.09
CA GLY A 175 7.01 -20.19 -5.89
C GLY A 175 5.84 -20.97 -5.26
N ARG A 176 4.58 -20.64 -5.62
CA ARG A 176 3.37 -21.30 -5.10
C ARG A 176 2.97 -22.55 -5.88
N SER A 177 2.95 -22.48 -7.21
CA SER A 177 2.62 -23.62 -8.10
C SER A 177 3.84 -24.48 -8.45
N ARG A 178 4.99 -23.85 -8.65
CA ARG A 178 6.29 -24.49 -8.92
C ARG A 178 7.38 -23.86 -8.06
N GLU A 179 8.55 -24.48 -8.01
CA GLU A 179 9.68 -23.99 -7.22
C GLU A 179 10.08 -22.57 -7.66
N GLY A 180 10.35 -21.71 -6.68
CA GLY A 180 10.72 -20.32 -6.91
C GLY A 180 12.04 -19.95 -6.25
N ILE A 181 12.73 -18.98 -6.85
CA ILE A 181 13.99 -18.41 -6.36
C ILE A 181 13.70 -17.03 -5.79
N VAL A 182 14.21 -16.79 -4.58
CA VAL A 182 14.16 -15.47 -3.94
C VAL A 182 15.56 -15.07 -3.54
N MET A 183 16.01 -13.92 -4.03
CA MET A 183 17.26 -13.30 -3.62
C MET A 183 17.00 -12.03 -2.83
N VAL A 184 17.80 -11.79 -1.78
CA VAL A 184 17.63 -10.62 -0.89
C VAL A 184 18.94 -9.85 -0.80
N TRP A 185 18.99 -8.67 -1.42
CA TRP A 185 20.10 -7.74 -1.34
C TRP A 185 19.93 -6.81 -0.14
N LEU A 186 20.57 -7.14 0.98
CA LEU A 186 20.56 -6.33 2.20
C LEU A 186 21.52 -5.14 2.08
N TYR A 187 21.15 -3.97 2.61
CA TYR A 187 22.03 -2.79 2.54
C TYR A 187 23.13 -2.87 3.62
N PRO A 188 24.43 -2.90 3.25
CA PRO A 188 25.51 -3.05 4.23
C PRO A 188 25.61 -1.86 5.19
N ASN A 189 25.26 -0.66 4.71
CA ASN A 189 25.32 0.58 5.49
C ASN A 189 24.13 0.76 6.46
N ARG A 190 23.12 -0.13 6.41
CA ARG A 190 21.95 -0.06 7.30
C ARG A 190 22.13 -1.04 8.45
N VAL A 191 22.23 -0.54 9.68
CA VAL A 191 22.35 -1.34 10.91
C VAL A 191 21.25 -2.41 11.00
N ARG A 192 20.01 -2.04 10.66
CA ARG A 192 18.85 -2.94 10.62
C ARG A 192 19.10 -4.13 9.69
N ASP A 193 19.46 -3.87 8.45
CA ASP A 193 19.69 -4.89 7.43
C ASP A 193 20.91 -5.75 7.79
N GLY A 194 21.95 -5.17 8.40
CA GLY A 194 23.09 -5.92 8.95
C GLY A 194 22.69 -6.88 10.09
N SER A 195 21.72 -6.51 10.92
CA SER A 195 21.16 -7.41 11.95
C SER A 195 20.38 -8.56 11.32
N PHE A 196 19.56 -8.28 10.30
CA PHE A 196 18.86 -9.32 9.54
C PHE A 196 19.83 -10.25 8.83
N PHE A 197 20.92 -9.75 8.23
CA PHE A 197 21.92 -10.59 7.59
C PHE A 197 22.54 -11.60 8.57
N LYS A 198 22.91 -11.14 9.78
CA LYS A 198 23.49 -12.01 10.82
C LYS A 198 22.53 -13.08 11.33
N ASN A 199 21.22 -12.77 11.37
CA ASN A 199 20.20 -13.66 11.93
C ASN A 199 19.26 -14.24 10.85
N PHE A 200 19.63 -14.19 9.57
CA PHE A 200 18.70 -14.40 8.45
C PHE A 200 17.98 -15.74 8.52
N LYS A 201 18.73 -16.82 8.82
CA LYS A 201 18.17 -18.18 8.97
C LYS A 201 17.16 -18.24 10.11
N ARG A 202 17.55 -17.77 11.30
CA ARG A 202 16.67 -17.75 12.48
C ARG A 202 15.42 -16.91 12.24
N TYR A 203 15.57 -15.78 11.54
CA TYR A 203 14.45 -14.93 11.15
C TYR A 203 13.47 -15.67 10.22
N HIS A 204 13.99 -16.38 9.20
CA HIS A 204 13.17 -17.18 8.29
C HIS A 204 12.47 -18.37 8.96
N GLU A 205 13.14 -19.02 9.91
CA GLU A 205 12.58 -20.12 10.71
C GLU A 205 11.44 -19.67 11.64
N ALA A 206 11.33 -18.37 11.92
CA ALA A 206 10.37 -17.81 12.88
C ALA A 206 9.51 -16.67 12.29
N LEU A 207 9.35 -16.61 10.96
CA LEU A 207 8.66 -15.50 10.28
C LEU A 207 7.27 -15.18 10.86
N ASP A 208 6.46 -16.20 11.11
CA ASP A 208 5.10 -16.04 11.62
C ASP A 208 5.08 -15.44 13.04
N HIS A 209 6.06 -15.78 13.87
CA HIS A 209 6.19 -15.23 15.22
C HIS A 209 6.74 -13.79 15.23
N GLU A 210 7.42 -13.39 14.17
CA GLU A 210 7.97 -12.04 14.01
C GLU A 210 6.95 -11.03 13.44
N VAL A 211 5.72 -11.48 13.17
CA VAL A 211 4.60 -10.61 12.78
C VAL A 211 4.12 -9.80 13.98
N ARG A 212 4.49 -8.52 13.99
CA ARG A 212 4.03 -7.58 15.02
C ARG A 212 2.65 -7.02 14.67
N PRO A 213 1.72 -6.91 15.63
CA PRO A 213 0.47 -6.21 15.39
C PRO A 213 0.76 -4.74 15.09
N ILE A 214 0.06 -4.17 14.12
CA ILE A 214 0.13 -2.74 13.83
C ILE A 214 -0.46 -2.01 15.04
N PRO A 215 0.29 -1.12 15.72
CA PRO A 215 -0.21 -0.43 16.90
C PRO A 215 -1.27 0.59 16.50
N VAL A 216 -2.53 0.19 16.46
CA VAL A 216 -3.66 1.10 16.20
C VAL A 216 -4.19 1.63 17.53
N LYS A 217 -3.80 2.87 17.89
CA LYS A 217 -4.40 3.56 19.04
C LYS A 217 -5.68 4.26 18.61
N ARG A 218 -6.82 3.57 18.77
CA ARG A 218 -8.17 4.10 18.47
C ARG A 218 -8.41 5.50 19.06
N ASN A 219 -7.92 5.74 20.28
CA ASN A 219 -8.12 6.99 21.01
C ASN A 219 -6.85 7.86 20.99
N SER A 220 -6.23 7.99 19.82
CA SER A 220 -5.12 8.92 19.62
C SER A 220 -5.61 10.36 19.82
N ILE A 221 -4.86 11.15 20.58
CA ILE A 221 -5.26 12.53 20.94
C ILE A 221 -5.48 13.37 19.68
N LEU A 222 -4.58 13.24 18.69
CA LEU A 222 -4.67 13.97 17.42
C LEU A 222 -5.88 13.54 16.60
N GLY A 223 -6.20 12.24 16.56
CA GLY A 223 -7.39 11.74 15.87
C GLY A 223 -8.68 12.31 16.48
N ILE A 224 -8.79 12.30 17.81
CA ILE A 224 -9.96 12.86 18.50
C ILE A 224 -10.04 14.39 18.29
N LYS A 225 -8.90 15.11 18.34
CA LYS A 225 -8.87 16.56 18.03
C LYS A 225 -9.37 16.88 16.62
N GLN A 226 -9.09 16.02 15.64
CA GLN A 226 -9.60 16.20 14.28
C GLN A 226 -11.11 15.96 14.16
N THR A 227 -11.68 15.03 14.94
CA THR A 227 -13.09 14.63 14.80
C THR A 227 -14.04 15.37 15.76
N VAL A 228 -13.55 15.88 16.90
CA VAL A 228 -14.38 16.54 17.92
C VAL A 228 -15.08 17.79 17.39
N ASN A 229 -14.46 18.52 16.47
CA ASN A 229 -15.06 19.70 15.88
C ASN A 229 -16.30 19.37 15.03
N SER A 230 -16.25 18.27 14.28
CA SER A 230 -17.39 17.81 13.49
C SER A 230 -18.52 17.29 14.38
N LEU A 231 -18.19 16.61 15.48
CA LEU A 231 -19.20 16.21 16.47
C LEU A 231 -19.81 17.40 17.22
N PHE A 232 -19.02 18.44 17.52
CA PHE A 232 -19.53 19.69 18.07
C PHE A 232 -20.53 20.35 17.11
N CYS A 233 -20.15 20.49 15.83
CA CYS A 233 -21.03 21.07 14.81
C CYS A 233 -22.30 20.24 14.61
N ALA A 234 -22.18 18.90 14.54
CA ALA A 234 -23.32 17.99 14.40
C ALA A 234 -24.21 18.00 15.65
N GLY A 235 -23.62 18.08 16.84
CA GLY A 235 -24.34 18.19 18.11
C GLY A 235 -25.20 19.44 18.17
N ILE A 236 -24.72 20.57 17.64
CA ILE A 236 -25.52 21.80 17.56
C ILE A 236 -26.59 21.67 16.47
N ILE A 237 -26.18 21.42 15.23
CA ILE A 237 -27.05 21.50 14.05
C ILE A 237 -28.14 20.43 14.09
N GLN A 238 -27.83 19.23 14.58
CA GLN A 238 -28.77 18.12 14.61
C GLN A 238 -29.35 17.89 16.00
N PHE A 239 -28.52 17.68 17.02
CA PHE A 239 -29.00 17.24 18.33
C PHE A 239 -29.72 18.37 19.08
N LEU A 240 -29.07 19.53 19.27
CA LEU A 240 -29.67 20.67 19.94
C LEU A 240 -30.78 21.31 19.11
N SER A 241 -30.62 21.48 17.79
CA SER A 241 -31.71 22.03 16.95
C SER A 241 -33.00 21.21 17.04
N ASN A 242 -32.90 19.88 17.03
CA ASN A 242 -34.08 19.02 17.17
C ASN A 242 -34.74 19.17 18.54
N LYS A 243 -33.94 19.35 19.59
CA LYS A 243 -34.44 19.53 20.96
C LYS A 243 -35.13 20.89 21.13
N HIS A 244 -34.54 21.95 20.59
CA HIS A 244 -35.10 23.30 20.61
C HIS A 244 -36.25 23.50 19.62
N GLY A 245 -36.47 22.55 18.69
CA GLY A 245 -37.49 22.65 17.64
C GLY A 245 -37.22 23.77 16.63
N LYS A 246 -36.02 24.37 16.64
CA LYS A 246 -35.58 25.43 15.73
C LYS A 246 -34.16 25.15 15.23
N PRO A 247 -33.81 25.54 13.99
CA PRO A 247 -32.46 25.39 13.48
C PRO A 247 -31.48 26.30 14.22
N LEU A 248 -30.44 25.73 14.83
CA LEU A 248 -29.32 26.43 15.45
C LEU A 248 -28.14 26.42 14.47
N ILE A 249 -27.97 27.51 13.72
CA ILE A 249 -27.09 27.59 12.55
C ILE A 249 -26.19 28.82 12.62
N HIS A 250 -26.69 29.91 13.15
CA HIS A 250 -25.99 31.19 13.16
C HIS A 250 -25.24 31.43 14.46
N LYS A 251 -24.31 32.38 14.45
CA LYS A 251 -23.55 32.77 15.65
C LYS A 251 -24.47 33.17 16.81
N LYS A 252 -25.55 33.90 16.55
CA LYS A 252 -26.54 34.27 17.60
C LYS A 252 -27.11 33.07 18.34
N ASP A 253 -27.36 31.97 17.62
CA ASP A 253 -27.93 30.76 18.19
C ASP A 253 -26.97 30.09 19.19
N ILE A 254 -25.66 30.27 18.99
CA ILE A 254 -24.60 29.77 19.90
C ILE A 254 -24.41 30.69 21.11
N ILE A 255 -24.63 32.00 20.93
CA ILE A 255 -24.58 32.99 22.00
C ILE A 255 -25.72 32.71 23.00
N GLU A 256 -26.91 32.37 22.50
CA GLU A 256 -28.11 32.06 23.28
C GLU A 256 -28.05 30.74 24.06
N LEU A 257 -27.08 29.85 23.80
CA LEU A 257 -26.98 28.56 24.50
C LEU A 257 -26.75 28.73 26.00
N ASP A 258 -27.58 28.05 26.78
CA ASP A 258 -27.52 28.05 28.24
C ASP A 258 -26.52 27.01 28.78
N ALA A 259 -26.43 26.90 30.10
CA ALA A 259 -25.55 25.92 30.74
C ALA A 259 -26.01 24.47 30.51
N ASN A 260 -27.32 24.22 30.45
CA ASN A 260 -27.88 22.89 30.25
C ASN A 260 -27.60 22.38 28.82
N ASP A 261 -27.72 23.23 27.81
CA ASP A 261 -27.38 22.93 26.42
C ASP A 261 -25.90 22.55 26.27
N LYS A 262 -25.00 23.24 26.99
CA LYS A 262 -23.57 22.92 27.00
C LYS A 262 -23.31 21.55 27.62
N GLU A 263 -23.93 21.26 28.77
CA GLU A 263 -23.79 19.97 29.43
C GLU A 263 -24.30 18.83 28.53
N GLU A 264 -25.45 19.02 27.89
CA GLU A 264 -26.01 18.02 26.98
C GLU A 264 -25.16 17.82 25.73
N LEU A 265 -24.58 18.89 25.16
CA LEU A 265 -23.65 18.79 24.04
C LEU A 265 -22.40 18.01 24.43
N VAL A 266 -21.86 18.23 25.64
CA VAL A 266 -20.76 17.45 26.19
C VAL A 266 -21.14 15.98 26.33
N GLN A 267 -22.32 15.68 26.88
CA GLN A 267 -22.79 14.30 27.03
C GLN A 267 -23.02 13.62 25.69
N PHE A 268 -23.57 14.34 24.70
CA PHE A 268 -23.69 13.87 23.33
C PHE A 268 -22.33 13.46 22.76
N ILE A 269 -21.33 14.33 22.82
CA ILE A 269 -19.98 14.03 22.30
C ILE A 269 -19.33 12.87 23.07
N LYS A 270 -19.48 12.82 24.40
CA LYS A 270 -18.98 11.71 25.23
C LYS A 270 -19.66 10.38 24.86
N SER A 271 -20.95 10.38 24.59
CA SER A 271 -21.70 9.17 24.20
C SER A 271 -21.20 8.56 22.89
N VAL A 272 -20.74 9.40 21.95
CA VAL A 272 -20.20 8.96 20.66
C VAL A 272 -18.83 8.32 20.81
N TYR A 273 -17.93 8.89 21.63
CA TYR A 273 -16.58 8.34 21.83
C TYR A 273 -16.51 7.20 22.86
N GLY A 274 -17.46 7.11 23.79
CA GLY A 274 -17.50 6.09 24.83
C GLY A 274 -16.58 6.34 26.03
N LYS A 275 -16.20 5.28 26.76
CA LYS A 275 -15.64 5.36 28.13
C LYS A 275 -14.17 5.81 28.24
N HIS A 276 -13.39 5.86 27.15
CA HIS A 276 -11.93 6.11 27.22
C HIS A 276 -11.48 7.27 26.33
N ILE A 277 -11.83 8.49 26.69
CA ILE A 277 -11.45 9.69 25.95
C ILE A 277 -10.22 10.32 26.59
N ASN A 278 -9.15 10.48 25.81
CA ASN A 278 -7.87 11.06 26.27
C ASN A 278 -7.82 12.59 26.16
N ILE A 279 -8.97 13.26 26.02
CA ILE A 279 -9.09 14.72 25.96
C ILE A 279 -10.24 15.17 26.85
N ASN A 280 -10.15 16.40 27.36
CA ASN A 280 -11.23 17.01 28.12
C ASN A 280 -12.28 17.61 27.16
N ILE A 281 -13.39 16.89 26.96
CA ILE A 281 -14.48 17.29 26.06
C ILE A 281 -15.17 18.57 26.53
N GLU A 282 -15.31 18.78 27.84
CA GLU A 282 -15.95 19.99 28.39
C GLU A 282 -15.16 21.22 27.97
N LYS A 283 -13.84 21.18 28.16
CA LYS A 283 -12.93 22.23 27.74
C LYS A 283 -12.96 22.46 26.22
N GLU A 284 -13.02 21.40 25.43
CA GLU A 284 -13.07 21.51 23.96
C GLU A 284 -14.38 22.13 23.45
N VAL A 285 -15.51 21.81 24.08
CA VAL A 285 -16.81 22.44 23.79
C VAL A 285 -16.78 23.91 24.21
N GLU A 286 -16.28 24.19 25.41
CA GLU A 286 -16.23 25.54 25.97
C GLU A 286 -15.36 26.48 25.12
N ILE A 287 -14.14 26.07 24.76
CA ILE A 287 -13.25 26.92 23.94
C ILE A 287 -13.89 27.20 22.57
N ARG A 288 -14.61 26.25 21.95
CA ARG A 288 -15.28 26.50 20.66
C ARG A 288 -16.45 27.46 20.81
N ILE A 289 -17.24 27.34 21.87
CA ILE A 289 -18.32 28.29 22.16
C ILE A 289 -17.74 29.68 22.39
N ASN A 290 -16.68 29.80 23.19
CA ASN A 290 -16.02 31.09 23.46
C ASN A 290 -15.43 31.68 22.17
N GLN A 291 -14.77 30.86 21.33
CA GLN A 291 -14.27 31.30 20.03
C GLN A 291 -15.37 31.87 19.13
N ILE A 292 -16.56 31.25 19.14
CA ILE A 292 -17.70 31.75 18.37
C ILE A 292 -18.25 33.05 18.97
N ARG A 293 -18.39 33.10 20.30
CA ARG A 293 -18.90 34.28 21.04
C ARG A 293 -18.02 35.50 20.86
N GLU A 294 -16.70 35.34 21.01
CA GLU A 294 -15.70 36.41 20.98
C GLU A 294 -15.29 36.83 19.55
N SER A 295 -15.72 36.09 18.52
CA SER A 295 -15.40 36.43 17.12
C SER A 295 -15.92 37.82 16.72
N ALA A 296 -15.23 38.50 15.81
CA ALA A 296 -15.71 39.76 15.23
C ALA A 296 -16.75 39.58 14.10
N GLU A 297 -17.12 38.33 13.79
CA GLU A 297 -18.06 38.00 12.72
C GLU A 297 -19.51 38.38 13.10
N GLY A 298 -20.34 38.69 12.10
CA GLY A 298 -21.73 39.10 12.30
C GLY A 298 -22.62 38.01 12.93
N GLU A 299 -23.70 38.42 13.59
CA GLU A 299 -24.60 37.51 14.31
C GLU A 299 -25.32 36.48 13.42
N ASN A 300 -25.59 36.84 12.17
CA ASN A 300 -26.19 35.96 11.16
C ASN A 300 -25.15 35.13 10.38
N THR A 301 -23.86 35.19 10.73
CA THR A 301 -22.85 34.35 10.11
C THR A 301 -23.03 32.89 10.54
N PHE A 302 -22.85 31.95 9.62
CA PHE A 302 -22.89 30.52 9.93
C PHE A 302 -21.77 30.17 10.92
N PHE A 303 -22.09 29.59 12.08
CA PHE A 303 -21.09 29.42 13.15
C PHE A 303 -19.92 28.52 12.73
N ARG A 304 -20.14 27.60 11.78
CA ARG A 304 -19.07 26.75 11.22
C ARG A 304 -18.02 27.55 10.47
N ASP A 305 -18.42 28.62 9.81
CA ASP A 305 -17.49 29.50 9.07
C ASP A 305 -16.69 30.37 10.04
N VAL A 306 -17.29 30.76 11.16
CA VAL A 306 -16.58 31.45 12.25
C VAL A 306 -15.45 30.57 12.78
N LEU A 307 -15.73 29.28 13.04
CA LEU A 307 -14.74 28.31 13.49
C LEU A 307 -13.64 28.07 12.43
N SER A 308 -14.01 27.94 11.15
CA SER A 308 -13.03 27.66 10.09
C SER A 308 -12.06 28.82 9.84
N LYS A 309 -12.53 30.07 10.04
CA LYS A 309 -11.74 31.31 9.92
C LYS A 309 -10.91 31.66 11.16
N SER A 310 -11.10 30.97 12.28
CA SER A 310 -10.38 31.25 13.55
C SER A 310 -8.85 31.09 13.47
N GLY A 311 -8.32 30.44 12.43
CA GLY A 311 -6.90 30.11 12.31
C GLY A 311 -6.50 28.80 12.99
N GLU A 312 -7.34 28.25 13.86
CA GLU A 312 -7.10 26.97 14.53
C GLU A 312 -7.27 25.78 13.57
N TYR A 313 -6.19 25.00 13.40
CA TYR A 313 -6.15 23.89 12.45
C TYR A 313 -7.28 22.87 12.68
N TYR A 314 -7.58 22.57 13.94
CA TYR A 314 -8.59 21.58 14.33
C TYR A 314 -10.04 22.11 14.32
N TYR A 315 -10.27 23.39 14.02
CA TYR A 315 -11.62 23.98 13.96
C TYR A 315 -12.20 23.97 12.55
N ARG A 316 -11.41 23.54 11.57
CA ARG A 316 -11.88 23.24 10.23
C ARG A 316 -12.64 21.92 10.26
N ASN A 317 -13.79 21.89 9.60
CA ASN A 317 -14.45 20.61 9.33
C ASN A 317 -13.64 19.88 8.26
N GLN A 318 -13.50 18.56 8.42
CA GLN A 318 -12.85 17.75 7.39
C GLN A 318 -13.74 17.70 6.15
N ASN A 319 -13.39 18.50 5.15
CA ASN A 319 -14.02 18.46 3.84
C ASN A 319 -13.19 17.50 2.97
N GLY A 320 -13.82 16.40 2.56
CA GLY A 320 -13.18 15.41 1.69
C GLY A 320 -12.26 14.44 2.42
N MET A 321 -12.85 13.45 3.11
CA MET A 321 -12.16 12.18 3.32
C MET A 321 -12.05 11.45 1.97
N ARG A 322 -11.17 11.89 1.08
CA ARG A 322 -10.82 11.12 -0.12
C ARG A 322 -10.20 9.79 0.35
N GLY A 323 -10.92 8.70 0.15
CA GLY A 323 -10.44 7.33 0.47
C GLY A 323 -11.34 6.51 1.42
N ILE A 324 -12.35 7.10 2.07
CA ILE A 324 -13.38 6.32 2.79
C ILE A 324 -14.64 6.29 1.93
N GLN A 325 -14.55 5.56 0.82
CA GLN A 325 -15.70 5.09 0.04
C GLN A 325 -15.97 3.59 0.31
N GLY A 326 -15.62 3.12 1.51
CA GLY A 326 -16.11 1.84 2.02
C GLY A 326 -17.37 2.11 2.84
N ALA A 327 -18.48 1.45 2.50
CA ALA A 327 -19.78 1.56 3.13
C ALA A 327 -19.70 1.95 4.62
N MET A 328 -20.29 3.10 4.96
CA MET A 328 -20.48 3.50 6.34
C MET A 328 -21.50 2.53 6.95
N VAL A 329 -21.02 1.46 7.59
CA VAL A 329 -21.87 0.54 8.35
C VAL A 329 -22.32 1.27 9.60
N LEU A 330 -23.36 2.08 9.46
CA LEU A 330 -24.11 2.60 10.58
C LEU A 330 -24.69 1.38 11.29
N ARG A 331 -24.19 1.08 12.49
CA ARG A 331 -24.75 0.04 13.35
C ARG A 331 -25.87 0.72 14.15
N PRO A 332 -27.16 0.55 13.79
CA PRO A 332 -28.24 1.17 14.55
C PRO A 332 -28.25 0.60 15.98
N TYR A 333 -28.32 1.48 16.98
CA TYR A 333 -28.70 1.06 18.33
C TYR A 333 -30.17 0.64 18.34
N PHE A 334 -30.58 -0.17 19.32
CA PHE A 334 -31.91 -0.80 19.39
C PHE A 334 -33.08 0.15 19.07
N ASN A 335 -33.00 1.42 19.50
CA ASN A 335 -34.06 2.42 19.28
C ASN A 335 -34.11 2.98 17.85
N THR A 336 -33.04 2.85 17.05
CA THR A 336 -32.96 3.36 15.68
C THR A 336 -33.61 2.43 14.66
N ARG A 337 -33.81 1.15 15.01
CA ARG A 337 -34.43 0.13 14.14
C ARG A 337 -35.89 0.44 13.79
N ASN A 338 -36.66 0.92 14.77
CA ASN A 338 -38.05 1.34 14.57
C ASN A 338 -38.17 2.56 13.64
N LEU A 339 -37.19 3.45 13.67
CA LEU A 339 -37.15 4.62 12.79
C LEU A 339 -36.84 4.21 11.34
N LEU A 340 -35.90 3.29 11.15
CA LEU A 340 -35.53 2.76 9.83
C LEU A 340 -36.68 1.99 9.17
N ASN A 341 -37.48 1.24 9.95
CA ASN A 341 -38.67 0.55 9.44
C ASN A 341 -39.77 1.52 8.96
N LYS A 342 -39.94 2.67 9.63
CA LYS A 342 -40.86 3.72 9.16
C LYS A 342 -40.39 4.40 7.89
N ILE A 343 -39.08 4.58 7.71
CA ILE A 343 -38.49 5.22 6.53
C ILE A 343 -38.55 4.30 5.30
N ASN A 344 -38.43 2.98 5.48
CA ASN A 344 -38.53 1.99 4.40
C ASN A 344 -39.97 1.69 3.93
N GLY A 345 -40.97 2.47 4.36
CA GLY A 345 -42.34 2.34 3.85
C GLY A 345 -43.00 0.99 4.16
N GLY A 346 -42.78 0.46 5.36
CA GLY A 346 -43.53 -0.71 5.85
C GLY A 346 -44.89 -0.31 6.41
N ASN A 347 -45.95 -0.78 5.77
CA ASN A 347 -47.22 -1.08 6.46
C ASN A 347 -47.00 -2.13 7.55
#